data_AF-A0A939VY44-F1
#
_entry.id   AF-A0A939VY44-F1
#
_cell.length_a   1.000
_cell.length_b   1.000
_cell.length_c   1.000
_cell.angle_alpha   90.00
_cell.angle_beta   90.00
_cell.angle_gamma   90.00
#
_symmetry.space_group_name_H-M   'P 1'
#
loop_
_entity.id
_entity.type
_entity.pdbx_description
1 polymer ?
#
loop_
_entity_poly.entity_id
_entity_poly.type
_entity_poly.pdbx_seq_one_letter_code
_entity_poly.pdbx_strand_id
1 'polypeptide(L)'
;MKKTGFMLVLIGIAAISSAGDLIVKSGNTYKNYVIMGAAPTGIKVFYNNGDGDRQVILPVEEFPEELQPTVNKVAKNIPAARKAAQDQARQEKAELAAHKKQNRAAAARQKKSAALIKKEQEENKKLQEKIKSRTPASSKNNFFKKNSLGR
;
A
#
# COMPACT_ATOMS: atom_id res chain seq x y z
N MET A 1 1.60 -5.05 -7.51
CA MET A 1 1.31 -3.59 -7.56
C MET A 1 0.04 -3.36 -6.76
N LYS A 2 0.14 -2.75 -5.57
CA LYS A 2 -1.03 -2.48 -4.72
C LYS A 2 -1.78 -1.31 -5.35
N LYS A 3 -2.89 -1.60 -6.03
CA LYS A 3 -3.86 -0.59 -6.44
C LYS A 3 -4.53 -0.10 -5.15
N THR A 4 -3.99 0.94 -4.54
CA THR A 4 -4.71 1.72 -3.52
C THR A 4 -5.87 2.40 -4.23
N GLY A 5 -6.94 1.65 -4.43
CA GLY A 5 -8.21 2.16 -4.90
C GLY A 5 -8.71 3.13 -3.84
N PHE A 6 -8.71 4.40 -4.20
CA PHE A 6 -9.31 5.49 -3.45
C PHE A 6 -10.80 5.15 -3.28
N MET A 7 -11.14 4.46 -2.19
CA MET A 7 -12.51 4.04 -1.88
C MET A 7 -13.27 5.27 -1.39
N LEU A 8 -13.67 6.09 -2.36
CA LEU A 8 -14.50 7.27 -2.18
C LEU A 8 -15.88 6.80 -1.70
N VAL A 9 -16.11 6.97 -0.41
CA VAL A 9 -17.39 6.66 0.26
C VAL A 9 -18.50 7.44 -0.45
N LEU A 10 -19.35 6.70 -1.16
CA LEU A 10 -20.54 7.20 -1.84
C LEU A 10 -21.63 7.49 -0.80
N ILE A 11 -21.56 8.66 -0.16
CA ILE A 11 -22.63 9.12 0.74
C ILE A 11 -23.74 9.73 -0.11
N GLY A 12 -24.80 8.95 -0.32
CA GLY A 12 -26.01 9.38 -1.03
C GLY A 12 -25.95 9.12 -2.54
N ILE A 13 -26.13 7.86 -2.92
CA ILE A 13 -26.31 7.47 -4.32
C ILE A 13 -27.69 7.96 -4.76
N ALA A 14 -27.72 9.12 -5.42
CA ALA A 14 -28.84 9.51 -6.27
C ALA A 14 -28.44 9.13 -7.70
N ALA A 15 -28.52 7.83 -8.04
CA ALA A 15 -28.25 7.35 -9.39
C ALA A 15 -29.36 7.84 -10.32
N ILE A 16 -29.19 9.06 -10.85
CA ILE A 16 -30.06 9.63 -11.86
C ILE A 16 -29.34 9.44 -13.19
N SER A 17 -29.70 8.36 -13.89
CA SER A 17 -29.27 8.12 -15.26
C SER A 17 -30.11 8.98 -16.19
N SER A 18 -29.48 9.99 -16.79
CA SER A 18 -30.07 10.76 -17.88
C SER A 18 -29.61 10.14 -19.20
N ALA A 19 -30.55 9.85 -20.10
CA ALA A 19 -30.22 9.42 -21.46
C ALA A 19 -29.66 10.55 -22.34
N GLY A 20 -29.67 11.80 -21.86
CA GLY A 20 -29.07 12.95 -22.52
C GLY A 20 -27.61 13.18 -22.13
N ASP A 21 -26.88 13.92 -22.97
CA ASP A 21 -25.52 14.37 -22.70
C ASP A 21 -25.51 15.48 -21.63
N LEU A 22 -24.60 15.40 -20.65
CA LEU A 22 -24.39 16.49 -19.69
C LEU A 22 -23.48 17.52 -20.33
N ILE A 23 -24.05 18.66 -20.68
CA ILE A 23 -23.30 19.84 -21.13
C ILE A 23 -23.08 20.74 -19.91
N VAL A 24 -21.83 20.85 -19.47
CA VAL A 24 -21.47 21.77 -18.38
C VAL A 24 -21.23 23.17 -18.90
N LYS A 25 -21.33 24.18 -18.02
CA LYS A 25 -21.12 25.59 -18.39
C LYS A 25 -19.73 25.89 -18.97
N SER A 26 -18.74 25.06 -18.64
CA SER A 26 -17.38 25.13 -19.21
C SER A 26 -17.31 24.68 -20.68
N GLY A 27 -18.41 24.18 -21.25
CA GLY A 27 -18.49 23.72 -22.63
C GLY A 27 -18.10 22.25 -22.83
N ASN A 28 -17.72 21.55 -21.75
CA ASN A 28 -17.47 20.11 -21.82
C ASN A 28 -18.78 19.33 -21.92
N THR A 29 -18.76 18.24 -22.68
CA THR A 29 -19.90 17.35 -22.83
C THR A 29 -19.54 15.96 -22.31
N TYR A 30 -20.32 15.46 -21.37
CA TYR A 30 -20.18 14.13 -20.80
C TYR A 30 -21.34 13.25 -21.26
N LYS A 31 -21.02 12.28 -22.13
CA LYS A 31 -22.02 11.36 -22.68
C LYS A 31 -22.34 10.25 -21.68
N ASN A 32 -23.57 9.75 -21.72
CA ASN A 32 -24.05 8.64 -20.88
C ASN A 32 -23.68 8.83 -19.40
N TYR A 33 -24.02 9.99 -18.85
CA TYR A 33 -23.56 10.37 -17.52
C TYR A 33 -24.49 9.87 -16.41
N VAL A 34 -23.90 9.62 -15.24
CA VAL A 34 -24.60 9.26 -14.01
C VAL A 34 -24.05 10.08 -12.86
N ILE A 35 -24.91 10.84 -12.20
CA ILE A 35 -24.55 11.53 -10.96
C ILE A 35 -24.46 10.48 -9.85
N MET A 36 -23.30 10.42 -9.20
CA MET A 36 -23.03 9.39 -8.20
C MET A 36 -23.32 9.84 -6.77
N GLY A 37 -23.01 11.10 -6.46
CA GLY A 37 -23.10 11.60 -5.10
C GLY A 37 -22.11 12.72 -4.84
N ALA A 38 -22.07 13.17 -3.58
CA ALA A 38 -21.18 14.24 -3.17
C ALA A 38 -19.74 13.75 -3.00
N ALA A 39 -18.81 14.56 -3.48
CA ALA A 39 -17.38 14.45 -3.22
C ALA A 39 -16.94 15.65 -2.34
N PRO A 40 -15.77 15.60 -1.71
CA PRO A 40 -15.30 16.70 -0.86
C PRO A 40 -15.24 18.06 -1.58
N THR A 41 -14.98 18.09 -2.89
CA THR A 41 -14.80 19.32 -3.67
C THR A 41 -15.95 19.63 -4.62
N GLY A 42 -16.97 18.77 -4.72
CA GLY A 42 -18.03 18.93 -5.71
C GLY A 42 -18.92 17.70 -5.80
N ILE A 43 -19.50 17.45 -6.97
CA ILE A 43 -20.34 16.27 -7.25
C ILE A 43 -19.57 15.30 -8.13
N LYS A 44 -19.55 14.03 -7.74
CA LYS A 44 -18.97 12.96 -8.55
C LYS A 44 -19.95 12.58 -9.66
N VAL A 45 -19.44 12.51 -10.88
CA VAL A 45 -20.18 12.09 -12.07
C VAL A 45 -19.39 10.97 -12.75
N PHE A 46 -20.06 9.86 -13.05
CA PHE A 46 -19.59 8.87 -14.02
C PHE A 46 -20.04 9.27 -15.41
N TYR A 47 -19.22 9.02 -16.40
CA TYR A 47 -19.55 9.24 -17.81
C TYR A 47 -18.82 8.25 -18.69
N ASN A 48 -19.32 8.04 -19.91
CA ASN A 48 -18.72 7.13 -20.87
C ASN A 48 -18.58 7.82 -22.23
N ASN A 49 -17.33 8.07 -22.63
CA ASN A 49 -16.97 8.72 -23.90
C ASN A 49 -16.46 7.72 -24.96
N GLY A 50 -16.90 6.46 -24.92
CA GLY A 50 -16.51 5.41 -25.87
C GLY A 50 -15.28 4.59 -25.47
N ASP A 51 -14.36 5.18 -24.69
CA ASP A 51 -13.16 4.50 -24.16
C ASP A 51 -13.39 3.81 -22.80
N GLY A 52 -14.65 3.59 -22.43
CA GLY A 52 -15.05 3.03 -21.14
C GLY A 52 -15.41 4.07 -20.08
N ASP A 53 -15.80 3.57 -18.90
CA ASP A 53 -16.35 4.38 -17.83
C ASP A 53 -15.29 5.22 -17.13
N ARG A 54 -15.52 6.54 -17.07
CA ARG A 54 -14.66 7.53 -16.42
C ARG A 54 -15.39 8.27 -15.32
N GLN A 55 -14.64 8.85 -14.39
CA GLN A 55 -15.17 9.64 -13.28
C GLN A 55 -14.60 11.05 -13.35
N VAL A 56 -15.46 12.03 -13.11
CA VAL A 56 -15.07 13.43 -12.90
C VAL A 56 -15.73 13.96 -11.63
N ILE A 57 -15.09 14.91 -10.96
CA ILE A 57 -15.69 15.68 -9.88
C ILE A 57 -15.92 17.08 -10.42
N LEU A 58 -17.20 17.48 -10.50
CA LEU A 58 -17.61 18.77 -11.03
C LEU A 58 -18.07 19.69 -9.89
N PRO A 59 -17.70 20.98 -9.90
CA PRO A 59 -18.29 21.99 -9.04
C PRO A 59 -19.80 22.09 -9.26
N VAL A 60 -20.55 22.48 -8.24
CA VAL A 60 -22.02 22.63 -8.30
C VAL A 60 -22.42 23.67 -9.34
N GLU A 61 -21.58 24.68 -9.53
CA GLU A 61 -21.78 25.82 -10.39
C GLU A 61 -21.65 25.47 -11.88
N GLU A 62 -20.91 24.40 -12.21
CA GLU A 62 -20.70 23.94 -13.58
C GLU A 62 -21.91 23.22 -14.18
N PHE A 63 -22.85 22.77 -13.34
CA PHE A 63 -24.04 22.06 -13.82
C PHE A 63 -25.04 23.03 -14.47
N PRO A 64 -25.71 22.59 -15.55
CA PRO A 64 -26.77 23.37 -16.19
C PRO A 64 -27.94 23.59 -15.23
N GLU A 65 -28.69 24.68 -15.46
CA GLU A 65 -29.80 25.10 -14.60
C GLU A 65 -30.88 24.03 -14.45
N GLU A 66 -31.12 23.25 -15.52
CA GLU A 66 -32.07 22.13 -15.54
C GLU A 66 -31.77 21.06 -14.48
N LEU A 67 -30.49 20.86 -14.14
CA LEU A 67 -30.04 19.84 -13.20
C LEU A 67 -29.82 20.39 -11.79
N GLN A 68 -29.88 21.71 -11.59
CA GLN A 68 -29.74 22.36 -10.28
C GLN A 68 -30.60 21.75 -9.17
N PRO A 69 -31.89 21.39 -9.34
CA PRO A 69 -32.67 20.80 -8.25
C PRO A 69 -32.09 19.46 -7.78
N THR A 70 -31.58 18.64 -8.70
CA THR A 70 -30.92 17.36 -8.40
C THR A 70 -29.55 17.57 -7.77
N VAL A 71 -28.74 18.42 -8.41
CA VAL A 71 -27.39 18.78 -7.99
C VAL A 71 -27.42 19.37 -6.58
N ASN A 72 -28.37 20.26 -6.28
CA ASN A 72 -28.52 20.87 -4.95
C ASN A 72 -28.92 19.86 -3.87
N LYS A 73 -29.72 18.84 -4.20
CA LYS A 73 -30.01 17.74 -3.25
C LYS A 73 -28.74 16.98 -2.89
N VAL A 74 -27.90 16.69 -3.89
CA VAL A 74 -26.63 15.98 -3.69
C VAL A 74 -25.61 16.89 -2.98
N ALA A 75 -25.55 18.17 -3.33
CA ALA A 75 -24.60 19.14 -2.78
C ALA A 75 -24.72 19.31 -1.25
N LYS A 76 -25.92 19.10 -0.67
CA LYS A 76 -26.13 19.08 0.78
C LYS A 76 -25.24 18.06 1.51
N ASN A 77 -24.79 17.00 0.82
CA ASN A 77 -23.92 15.98 1.40
C ASN A 77 -22.41 16.29 1.25
N ILE A 78 -22.02 17.37 0.55
CA ILE A 78 -20.61 17.76 0.40
C ILE A 78 -19.91 17.98 1.74
N PRO A 79 -20.50 18.68 2.74
CA PRO A 79 -19.88 18.83 4.05
C PRO A 79 -19.62 17.50 4.76
N ALA A 80 -20.55 16.55 4.65
CA ALA A 80 -20.40 15.20 5.20
C ALA A 80 -19.28 14.43 4.48
N ALA A 81 -19.21 14.53 3.15
CA ALA A 81 -18.14 13.93 2.35
C ALA A 81 -16.76 14.51 2.70
N ARG A 82 -16.66 15.83 2.95
CA ARG A 82 -15.41 16.47 3.42
C ARG A 82 -14.97 15.92 4.77
N LYS A 83 -15.90 15.82 5.73
CA LYS A 83 -15.60 15.30 7.06
C LYS A 83 -15.13 13.84 7.01
N ALA A 84 -15.83 12.99 6.25
CA ALA A 84 -15.45 11.59 6.07
C ALA A 84 -14.05 11.44 5.45
N ALA A 85 -13.73 12.23 4.41
CA ALA A 85 -12.41 12.22 3.80
C ALA A 85 -11.30 12.70 4.77
N GLN A 86 -11.60 13.69 5.61
CA GLN A 86 -10.67 14.17 6.63
C GLN A 86 -10.41 13.13 7.72
N ASP A 87 -11.46 12.44 8.18
CA ASP A 87 -11.35 11.39 9.20
C ASP A 87 -10.54 10.19 8.66
N GLN A 88 -10.78 9.79 7.41
CA GLN A 88 -9.97 8.76 6.74
C GLN A 88 -8.51 9.18 6.61
N ALA A 89 -8.23 10.39 6.14
CA ALA A 89 -6.86 10.89 6.04
C ALA A 89 -6.16 10.95 7.41
N ARG A 90 -6.90 11.18 8.50
CA ARG A 90 -6.37 11.13 9.86
C ARG A 90 -6.05 9.71 10.29
N GLN A 91 -6.92 8.75 9.99
CA GLN A 91 -6.70 7.33 10.28
C GLN A 91 -5.51 6.78 9.51
N GLU A 92 -5.42 7.02 8.19
CA GLU A 92 -4.28 6.61 7.37
C GLU A 92 -2.97 7.17 7.89
N LYS A 93 -2.95 8.45 8.29
CA LYS A 93 -1.76 9.06 8.91
C LYS A 93 -1.38 8.38 10.23
N ALA A 94 -2.37 8.04 11.07
CA ALA A 94 -2.13 7.33 12.32
C ALA A 94 -1.60 5.91 12.09
N GLU A 95 -2.17 5.18 11.14
CA GLU A 95 -1.72 3.84 10.75
C GLU A 95 -0.33 3.86 10.14
N LEU A 96 -0.04 4.80 9.24
CA LEU A 96 1.29 4.98 8.67
C LEU A 96 2.32 5.32 9.76
N ALA A 97 1.96 6.14 10.75
CA ALA A 97 2.83 6.44 11.88
C ALA A 97 3.06 5.19 12.76
N ALA A 98 2.03 4.40 13.01
CA ALA A 98 2.12 3.15 13.75
C ALA A 98 3.00 2.12 13.03
N HIS A 99 2.79 1.93 11.72
CA HIS A 99 3.62 1.05 10.89
C HIS A 99 5.08 1.51 10.84
N LYS A 100 5.33 2.82 10.71
CA LYS A 100 6.71 3.35 10.77
C LYS A 100 7.37 3.06 12.12
N LYS A 101 6.64 3.20 13.24
CA LYS A 101 7.16 2.89 14.58
C LYS A 101 7.47 1.40 14.72
N GLN A 102 6.59 0.52 14.25
CA GLN A 102 6.79 -0.93 14.26
C GLN A 102 8.00 -1.34 13.40
N ASN A 103 8.09 -0.83 12.16
CA ASN A 103 9.19 -1.14 11.26
C ASN A 103 10.55 -0.68 11.82
N ARG A 104 10.59 0.49 12.47
CA ARG A 104 11.79 0.97 13.17
C ARG A 104 12.19 0.05 14.33
N ALA A 105 11.22 -0.38 15.13
CA ALA A 105 11.48 -1.30 16.24
C ALA A 105 11.96 -2.69 15.74
N ALA A 106 11.34 -3.22 14.68
CA ALA A 106 11.75 -4.46 14.05
C ALA A 106 13.18 -4.37 13.47
N ALA A 107 13.50 -3.29 12.76
CA ALA A 107 14.85 -3.06 12.24
C ALA A 107 15.91 -2.98 13.36
N ALA A 108 15.58 -2.32 14.49
CA ALA A 108 16.48 -2.28 15.65
C ALA A 108 16.70 -3.67 16.26
N ARG A 109 15.66 -4.50 16.35
CA ARG A 109 15.77 -5.89 16.84
C ARG A 109 16.61 -6.75 15.91
N GLN A 110 16.41 -6.65 14.60
CA GLN A 110 17.21 -7.37 13.60
C GLN A 110 18.69 -6.98 13.66
N LYS A 111 19.01 -5.70 13.86
CA LYS A 111 20.41 -5.26 14.03
C LYS A 111 21.04 -5.88 15.27
N LYS A 112 20.32 -5.91 16.40
CA LYS A 112 20.81 -6.51 17.65
C LYS A 112 21.00 -8.02 17.51
N SER A 113 20.05 -8.74 16.93
CA SER A 113 20.19 -10.19 16.71
C SER A 113 21.32 -10.52 15.74
N ALA A 114 21.47 -9.77 14.65
CA ALA A 114 22.58 -9.95 13.72
C ALA A 114 23.94 -9.71 14.38
N ALA A 115 24.05 -8.72 15.28
CA ALA A 115 25.28 -8.47 16.04
C ALA A 115 25.60 -9.61 17.02
N LEU A 116 24.60 -10.17 17.70
CA LEU A 116 24.77 -11.32 18.60
C LEU A 116 25.23 -12.57 17.85
N ILE A 117 24.58 -12.88 16.71
CA ILE A 117 24.96 -14.04 15.87
C ILE A 117 26.41 -13.90 15.39
N LYS A 118 26.83 -12.71 14.95
CA LYS A 118 28.23 -12.47 14.55
C LYS A 118 29.20 -12.69 15.70
N LYS A 119 28.86 -12.20 16.90
CA LYS A 119 29.70 -12.38 18.09
C LYS A 119 29.83 -13.86 18.47
N GLU A 120 28.72 -14.61 18.44
CA GLU A 120 28.70 -16.05 18.72
C GLU A 120 29.51 -16.84 17.68
N GLN A 121 29.42 -16.47 16.40
CA GLN A 121 30.25 -17.06 15.35
C GLN A 121 31.74 -16.80 15.56
N GLU A 122 32.12 -15.58 15.96
CA GLU A 122 33.51 -15.24 16.27
C GLU A 122 34.02 -16.00 17.51
N GLU A 123 33.22 -16.11 18.57
CA GLU A 123 33.57 -16.88 19.77
C GLU A 123 33.72 -18.37 19.45
N ASN A 124 32.79 -18.94 18.67
CA ASN A 124 32.87 -20.33 18.23
C ASN A 124 34.09 -20.58 17.33
N LYS A 125 34.43 -19.63 16.44
CA LYS A 125 35.65 -19.72 15.62
C LYS A 125 36.91 -19.69 16.49
N LYS A 126 36.98 -18.78 17.45
CA LYS A 126 38.10 -18.70 18.43
C LYS A 126 38.21 -19.98 19.26
N LEU A 127 37.09 -20.56 19.70
CA LEU A 127 37.07 -21.83 20.43
C LEU A 127 37.58 -22.98 19.54
N GLN A 128 37.15 -23.07 18.28
CA GLN A 128 37.66 -24.07 17.34
C GLN A 128 39.16 -23.91 17.08
N GLU A 129 39.65 -22.68 16.88
CA GLU A 129 41.07 -22.39 16.70
C GLU A 129 41.88 -22.78 17.95
N LYS A 130 41.36 -22.48 19.15
CA LYS A 130 41.98 -22.86 20.42
C LYS A 130 42.01 -24.38 20.63
N ILE A 131 40.96 -25.09 20.25
CA ILE A 131 40.91 -26.57 20.28
C ILE A 131 41.94 -27.15 19.30
N LYS A 132 41.99 -26.65 18.05
CA LYS A 132 42.96 -27.07 17.03
C LYS A 132 44.41 -26.83 17.47
N SER A 133 44.68 -25.75 18.20
CA SER A 133 46.01 -25.44 18.76
C SER A 133 46.42 -26.30 19.96
N ARG A 134 45.47 -26.97 20.62
CA ARG A 134 45.68 -27.77 21.84
C ARG A 134 45.67 -29.28 21.62
N THR A 135 45.20 -29.75 20.47
CA THR A 135 45.37 -31.15 20.07
C THR A 135 46.82 -31.39 19.64
N PRO A 136 47.61 -32.23 20.33
CA PRO A 136 48.94 -32.60 19.83
C PRO A 136 48.78 -33.31 18.49
N ALA A 137 49.64 -32.97 17.53
CA ALA A 137 49.68 -33.64 16.24
C ALA A 137 49.84 -35.16 16.48
N SER A 138 48.85 -35.94 16.07
CA SER A 138 48.92 -37.39 16.08
C SER A 138 50.19 -37.81 15.34
N SER A 139 51.10 -38.40 16.11
CA SER A 139 52.34 -39.02 15.66
C SER A 139 52.07 -39.93 14.47
N LYS A 140 52.80 -39.72 13.38
CA LYS A 140 52.91 -40.68 12.26
C LYS A 140 53.50 -41.99 12.78
N ASN A 141 52.66 -42.91 13.25
CA ASN A 141 53.07 -44.30 13.46
C ASN A 141 52.88 -45.07 12.14
N ASN A 142 53.99 -45.22 11.43
CA ASN A 142 54.19 -46.17 10.33
C ASN A 142 53.97 -47.62 10.83
N PHE A 143 52.74 -48.13 10.81
CA PHE A 143 52.46 -49.52 11.24
C PHE A 143 51.71 -50.38 10.21
N PHE A 144 51.77 -50.06 8.91
CA PHE A 144 51.33 -50.99 7.87
C PHE A 144 52.35 -51.08 6.75
N LYS A 145 53.44 -51.82 7.02
CA LYS A 145 54.32 -52.37 5.97
C LYS A 145 54.72 -53.78 6.39
N LYS A 146 54.07 -54.78 5.78
CA LYS A 146 54.37 -56.24 5.68
C LYS A 146 53.00 -56.94 5.52
N ASN A 147 52.68 -57.75 4.53
CA ASN A 147 53.44 -58.44 3.49
C ASN A 147 52.51 -58.63 2.28
N SER A 148 52.95 -58.23 1.09
CA SER A 148 52.51 -58.83 -0.17
C SER A 148 53.78 -59.06 -0.96
N LEU A 149 54.30 -60.29 -0.92
CA LEU A 149 55.35 -60.80 -1.80
C LEU A 149 55.51 -62.30 -1.54
N GLY A 150 55.08 -63.09 -2.52
CA GLY A 150 55.83 -64.27 -2.93
C GLY A 150 55.27 -65.65 -2.57
N ARG A 151 54.74 -66.29 -3.64
CA ARG A 151 54.68 -67.73 -3.93
C ARG A 151 53.57 -68.55 -3.28
#